data_AF-A0A0F2L838-F1
#
_entry.id   AF-A0A0F2L838-F1
#
_cell.length_a   1.000
_cell.length_b   1.000
_cell.length_c   1.000
_cell.angle_alpha   90.00
_cell.angle_beta   90.00
_cell.angle_gamma   90.00
#
_symmetry.space_group_name_H-M   'P 1'
#
loop_
_entity.id
_entity.type
_entity.pdbx_description
1 polymer ?
#
loop_
_entity_poly.entity_id
_entity_poly.type
_entity_poly.pdbx_seq_one_letter_code
_entity_poly.pdbx_strand_id
1 'polypeptide(L)'
;MTLLDLLVWLIVWVLSMWGSLTLVRGRAVGFGRAFLAAVLSPLALVAGAVLAFIALLLLSIVFPPFLVLAPLLSLLVGALFALALISALAGVDILRALVAVILALIISTLATYLIWHVVVPPPITEVSRAIRPF
;
A
#
# COMPACT_ATOMS: atom_id res chain seq x y z
N MET A 1 15.31 -3.09 8.94
CA MET A 1 14.92 -2.21 7.84
C MET A 1 15.85 -1.02 7.85
N THR A 2 16.78 -0.98 6.90
CA THR A 2 17.66 0.19 6.70
C THR A 2 16.91 1.29 5.95
N LEU A 3 17.43 2.51 5.94
CA LEU A 3 16.88 3.62 5.14
C LEU A 3 16.79 3.25 3.64
N LEU A 4 17.76 2.49 3.14
CA LEU A 4 17.79 2.02 1.77
C LEU A 4 16.60 1.08 1.47
N ASP A 5 16.28 0.17 2.38
CA ASP A 5 15.15 -0.78 2.25
C ASP A 5 13.83 -0.03 2.11
N LEU A 6 13.65 1.03 2.92
CA LEU A 6 12.48 1.90 2.90
C LEU A 6 12.35 2.66 1.58
N LEU A 7 13.47 3.19 1.06
CA LEU A 7 13.50 3.89 -0.22
C LEU A 7 13.18 2.96 -1.39
N VAL A 8 13.77 1.76 -1.41
CA VAL A 8 13.51 0.75 -2.44
C VAL A 8 12.04 0.33 -2.40
N TRP A 9 11.50 0.06 -1.21
CA TRP A 9 10.09 -0.27 -1.04
C TRP A 9 9.16 0.85 -1.53
N LEU A 10 9.45 2.11 -1.18
CA LEU A 10 8.65 3.26 -1.61
C LEU A 10 8.68 3.44 -3.12
N ILE A 11 9.84 3.28 -3.77
CA ILE A 11 9.97 3.36 -5.22
C ILE A 11 9.15 2.25 -5.90
N VAL A 12 9.26 1.01 -5.43
CA VAL A 12 8.47 -0.13 -5.93
C VAL A 12 6.98 0.14 -5.76
N TRP A 13 6.55 0.65 -4.60
CA TRP A 13 5.17 1.00 -4.32
C TRP A 13 4.64 2.07 -5.30
N VAL A 14 5.34 3.18 -5.45
CA VAL A 14 4.94 4.29 -6.33
C VAL A 14 4.86 3.83 -7.79
N LEU A 15 5.86 3.08 -8.27
CA LEU A 15 5.87 2.58 -9.64
C LEU A 15 4.73 1.59 -9.88
N SER A 16 4.48 0.68 -8.94
CA SER A 16 3.39 -0.29 -9.02
C SER A 16 2.03 0.40 -9.03
N MET A 17 1.85 1.43 -8.19
CA MET A 17 0.61 2.20 -8.14
C MET A 17 0.40 3.01 -9.41
N TRP A 18 1.44 3.70 -9.90
CA TRP A 18 1.38 4.44 -11.15
C TRP A 18 1.06 3.53 -12.34
N GLY A 19 1.79 2.41 -12.47
CA GLY A 19 1.54 1.39 -13.50
C GLY A 19 0.11 0.88 -13.46
N SER A 20 -0.37 0.46 -12.29
CA SER A 20 -1.74 -0.04 -12.13
C SER A 20 -2.80 1.01 -12.46
N LEU A 21 -2.62 2.26 -12.03
CA LEU A 21 -3.55 3.35 -12.35
C LEU A 21 -3.56 3.69 -13.85
N THR A 22 -2.40 3.69 -14.51
CA THR A 22 -2.31 3.93 -15.96
C THR A 22 -3.00 2.83 -16.75
N LEU A 23 -2.80 1.56 -16.35
CA LEU A 23 -3.44 0.39 -16.95
C LEU A 23 -4.96 0.47 -16.82
N VAL A 24 -5.47 0.69 -15.61
CA VAL A 24 -6.92 0.69 -15.35
C VAL A 24 -7.62 1.91 -15.96
N ARG A 25 -6.93 3.06 -16.06
CA ARG A 25 -7.49 4.27 -16.69
C ARG A 25 -7.52 4.17 -18.22
N GLY A 26 -6.71 3.30 -18.83
CA GLY A 26 -6.57 3.18 -20.29
C GLY A 26 -5.83 4.37 -20.93
N ARG A 27 -5.26 5.27 -20.12
CA ARG A 27 -4.42 6.40 -20.55
C ARG A 27 -3.40 6.72 -19.46
N ALA A 28 -2.28 7.32 -19.86
CA ALA A 28 -1.22 7.70 -18.92
C ALA A 28 -1.77 8.66 -17.85
N VAL A 29 -1.72 8.23 -16.58
CA VAL A 29 -1.91 9.12 -15.42
C VAL A 29 -0.61 9.89 -15.23
N GLY A 30 -0.70 11.20 -15.03
CA GLY A 30 0.50 12.01 -14.74
C GLY A 30 1.20 11.49 -13.48
N PHE A 31 2.51 11.25 -13.56
CA PHE A 31 3.30 10.67 -12.47
C PHE A 31 3.13 11.43 -11.14
N GLY A 32 3.09 12.76 -11.17
CA GLY A 32 2.87 13.58 -9.97
C GLY A 32 1.56 13.27 -9.25
N ARG A 33 0.46 13.02 -9.98
CA ARG A 33 -0.84 12.66 -9.38
C ARG A 33 -0.81 11.27 -8.76
N ALA A 34 -0.14 10.32 -9.41
CA ALA A 34 0.02 8.97 -8.88
C ALA A 34 0.95 8.95 -7.65
N PHE A 35 2.02 9.75 -7.66
CA PHE A 35 2.89 9.93 -6.50
C PHE A 35 2.14 10.53 -5.31
N LEU A 36 1.39 11.63 -5.52
CA LEU A 36 0.54 12.20 -4.48
C LEU A 36 -0.47 11.17 -3.96
N ALA A 37 -1.11 10.42 -4.85
CA ALA A 37 -2.04 9.37 -4.45
C ALA A 37 -1.35 8.29 -3.59
N ALA A 38 -0.16 7.82 -4.00
CA ALA A 38 0.60 6.79 -3.31
C ALA A 38 1.05 7.20 -1.90
N VAL A 39 1.40 8.47 -1.72
CA VAL A 39 1.89 9.02 -0.45
C VAL A 39 0.76 9.48 0.45
N LEU A 40 -0.31 10.06 -0.11
CA LEU A 40 -1.42 10.58 0.67
C LEU A 40 -2.44 9.51 1.01
N SER A 41 -2.59 8.43 0.23
CA SER A 41 -3.58 7.39 0.51
C SER A 41 -3.39 6.68 1.87
N PRO A 42 -2.17 6.35 2.33
CA PRO A 42 -1.98 5.78 3.66
C PRO A 42 -2.32 6.79 4.76
N LEU A 43 -1.98 8.06 4.57
CA LEU A 43 -2.33 9.13 5.50
C LEU A 43 -3.85 9.35 5.57
N ALA A 44 -4.53 9.32 4.43
CA ALA A 44 -5.97 9.42 4.33
C ALA A 44 -6.68 8.23 4.98
N LEU A 45 -6.14 7.01 4.82
CA LEU A 45 -6.64 5.83 5.50
C LEU A 45 -6.57 6.00 7.02
N VAL A 46 -5.40 6.38 7.55
CA VAL A 46 -5.19 6.55 8.98
C VAL A 46 -6.07 7.68 9.52
N ALA A 47 -6.06 8.85 8.88
CA ALA A 47 -6.86 9.99 9.30
C ALA A 47 -8.36 9.66 9.28
N GLY A 48 -8.85 9.05 8.20
CA GLY A 48 -10.24 8.63 8.06
C GLY A 48 -10.64 7.59 9.10
N ALA A 49 -9.77 6.59 9.36
CA ALA A 49 -10.02 5.59 10.38
C ALA A 49 -10.04 6.19 11.78
N VAL A 50 -9.09 7.07 12.14
CA VAL A 50 -9.05 7.72 13.45
C VAL A 50 -10.30 8.58 13.67
N LEU A 51 -10.68 9.41 12.69
CA LEU A 51 -11.87 10.25 12.79
C LEU A 51 -13.15 9.42 12.92
N ALA A 52 -13.28 8.36 12.11
CA ALA A 52 -14.42 7.45 12.19
C ALA A 52 -14.47 6.70 13.53
N PHE A 53 -13.32 6.27 14.04
CA PHE A 53 -13.22 5.59 15.32
C PHE A 53 -13.67 6.51 16.47
N ILE A 54 -13.18 7.76 16.50
CA ILE A 54 -13.58 8.76 17.49
C ILE A 54 -15.10 9.01 17.41
N ALA A 55 -15.64 9.17 16.20
CA ALA A 55 -17.08 9.36 16.01
C ALA A 55 -17.90 8.18 16.53
N LEU A 56 -17.47 6.94 16.25
CA LEU A 56 -18.13 5.73 16.74
C LEU A 56 -18.00 5.57 18.26
N LEU A 57 -16.89 6.01 18.83
CA LEU A 57 -16.66 6.00 20.27
C LEU A 57 -17.58 6.99 20.99
N LEU A 58 -17.78 8.18 20.43
CA LEU A 58 -18.80 9.13 20.92
C LEU A 58 -20.22 8.56 20.79
N LEU A 59 -20.53 7.90 19.67
CA LEU A 59 -21.84 7.29 19.46
C LEU A 59 -22.09 6.12 20.42
N SER A 60 -21.04 5.44 20.84
CA SER A 60 -21.14 4.32 21.78
C SER A 60 -21.59 4.71 23.19
N ILE A 61 -21.50 6.00 23.54
CA ILE A 61 -22.06 6.54 24.78
C ILE A 61 -23.58 6.32 24.82
N VAL A 62 -24.23 6.43 23.67
CA VAL A 62 -25.69 6.23 23.52
C VAL A 62 -26.01 4.77 23.20
N PHE A 63 -25.16 4.09 22.45
CA PHE A 63 -25.36 2.70 22.04
C PHE A 63 -24.08 1.87 22.20
N PRO A 64 -23.85 1.25 23.38
CA PRO A 64 -22.63 0.52 23.73
C PRO A 64 -22.17 -0.57 22.74
N PRO A 65 -23.08 -1.31 22.05
CA PRO A 65 -22.66 -2.33 21.08
C PRO A 65 -21.76 -1.81 19.95
N PHE A 66 -21.75 -0.49 19.67
CA PHE A 66 -20.85 0.09 18.68
C PHE A 66 -19.37 -0.07 19.03
N LEU A 67 -18.99 -0.24 20.30
CA LEU A 67 -17.59 -0.47 20.68
C LEU A 67 -17.01 -1.73 20.03
N VAL A 68 -17.82 -2.77 19.83
CA VAL A 68 -17.39 -4.03 19.22
C VAL A 68 -17.12 -3.85 17.72
N LEU A 69 -17.94 -3.04 17.05
CA LEU A 69 -17.86 -2.82 15.60
C LEU A 69 -16.98 -1.63 15.22
N ALA A 70 -16.67 -0.74 16.17
CA ALA A 70 -15.92 0.49 15.93
C ALA A 70 -14.58 0.29 15.22
N PRO A 71 -13.74 -0.70 15.58
CA PRO A 71 -12.47 -0.93 14.87
C PRO A 71 -12.69 -1.33 13.40
N LEU A 72 -13.66 -2.21 13.13
CA LEU A 72 -13.92 -2.72 11.78
C LEU A 72 -14.52 -1.62 10.88
N LEU A 73 -15.51 -0.90 11.41
CA LEU A 73 -16.19 0.18 10.69
C LEU A 73 -15.27 1.37 10.45
N SER A 74 -14.42 1.71 11.41
CA SER A 74 -13.44 2.79 11.23
C SER A 74 -12.42 2.47 10.15
N LEU A 75 -11.90 1.24 10.11
CA LEU A 75 -11.03 0.79 9.02
C LEU A 75 -11.72 0.83 7.66
N LEU A 76 -12.99 0.41 7.59
CA LEU A 76 -13.78 0.49 6.36
C LEU A 76 -13.92 1.94 5.88
N VAL A 77 -14.27 2.87 6.77
CA VAL A 77 -14.40 4.28 6.44
C VAL A 77 -13.06 4.88 6.01
N GLY A 78 -11.96 4.56 6.70
CA GLY A 78 -10.62 4.97 6.31
C GLY A 78 -10.23 4.46 4.92
N ALA A 79 -10.51 3.18 4.63
CA ALA A 79 -10.26 2.59 3.31
C ALA A 79 -11.08 3.27 2.21
N LEU A 80 -12.37 3.54 2.44
CA LEU A 80 -13.21 4.27 1.50
C LEU A 80 -12.70 5.69 1.25
N PHE A 81 -12.24 6.38 2.30
CA PHE A 81 -11.67 7.72 2.17
C PHE A 81 -10.38 7.73 1.37
N ALA A 82 -9.49 6.76 1.60
CA ALA A 82 -8.28 6.57 0.81
C ALA A 82 -8.60 6.28 -0.67
N LEU A 83 -9.58 5.41 -0.95
CA LEU A 83 -10.03 5.11 -2.31
C LEU A 83 -10.64 6.33 -2.99
N ALA A 84 -11.45 7.12 -2.29
CA ALA A 84 -12.02 8.35 -2.80
C ALA A 84 -10.93 9.37 -3.17
N LEU A 85 -9.89 9.50 -2.33
CA LEU A 85 -8.75 10.36 -2.63
C LEU A 85 -7.99 9.90 -3.88
N ILE A 86 -7.71 8.60 -4.00
CA ILE A 86 -7.05 8.02 -5.18
C ILE A 86 -7.91 8.23 -6.43
N SER A 87 -9.21 7.97 -6.33
CA SER A 87 -10.20 8.17 -7.40
C SER A 87 -10.21 9.63 -7.88
N ALA A 88 -10.24 10.59 -6.96
CA ALA A 88 -10.22 12.02 -7.26
C ALA A 88 -8.90 12.46 -7.93
N LEU A 89 -7.75 12.00 -7.41
CA LEU A 89 -6.44 12.36 -7.94
C LEU A 89 -6.17 11.73 -9.32
N ALA A 90 -6.51 10.46 -9.49
CA ALA A 90 -6.29 9.73 -10.73
C ALA A 90 -7.39 9.97 -11.78
N GLY A 91 -8.56 10.48 -11.38
CA GLY A 91 -9.71 10.72 -12.27
C GLY A 91 -10.25 9.41 -12.86
N VAL A 92 -10.53 8.44 -11.98
CA VAL A 92 -11.09 7.11 -12.27
C VAL A 92 -12.15 6.78 -11.24
N ASP A 93 -13.12 5.93 -11.59
CA ASP A 93 -14.15 5.48 -10.66
C ASP A 93 -13.57 4.73 -9.45
N ILE A 94 -14.29 4.74 -8.32
CA ILE A 94 -13.84 4.09 -7.06
C ILE A 94 -13.53 2.60 -7.26
N LEU A 95 -14.35 1.88 -8.04
CA LEU A 95 -14.12 0.46 -8.32
C LEU A 95 -12.81 0.24 -9.10
N ARG A 96 -12.51 1.13 -10.04
CA ARG A 96 -11.26 1.12 -10.81
C ARG A 96 -10.06 1.47 -9.93
N ALA A 97 -10.20 2.45 -9.04
CA ALA A 97 -9.18 2.78 -8.04
C ALA A 97 -8.89 1.59 -7.12
N LEU A 98 -9.93 0.87 -6.68
CA LEU A 98 -9.79 -0.35 -5.89
C LEU A 98 -9.00 -1.43 -6.64
N VAL A 99 -9.37 -1.72 -7.89
CA VAL A 99 -8.65 -2.69 -8.74
C VAL A 99 -7.18 -2.28 -8.90
N ALA A 100 -6.90 -0.99 -9.12
CA ALA A 100 -5.53 -0.50 -9.24
C ALA A 100 -4.73 -0.66 -7.94
N VAL A 101 -5.35 -0.42 -6.78
CA VAL A 101 -4.70 -0.63 -5.47
C VAL A 101 -4.41 -2.11 -5.23
N ILE A 102 -5.34 -3.00 -5.57
CA ILE A 102 -5.13 -4.46 -5.45
C ILE A 102 -3.98 -4.91 -6.35
N LEU A 103 -3.97 -4.48 -7.61
CA LEU A 103 -2.87 -4.78 -8.54
C LEU A 103 -1.54 -4.25 -8.03
N ALA A 104 -1.50 -3.01 -7.56
CA ALA A 104 -0.29 -2.40 -7.01
C ALA A 104 0.22 -3.16 -5.79
N LEU A 105 -0.68 -3.61 -4.90
CA LEU A 105 -0.34 -4.46 -3.77
C LEU A 105 0.29 -5.77 -4.23
N ILE A 106 -0.34 -6.50 -5.15
CA ILE A 106 0.16 -7.78 -5.68
C ILE A 106 1.54 -7.60 -6.33
N ILE A 107 1.71 -6.57 -7.16
CA ILE A 107 2.98 -6.30 -7.84
C ILE A 107 4.05 -5.94 -6.81
N SER A 108 3.73 -5.07 -5.85
CA SER A 108 4.69 -4.63 -4.84
C SER A 108 5.12 -5.75 -3.90
N THR A 109 4.21 -6.65 -3.50
CA THR A 109 4.53 -7.79 -2.64
C THR A 109 5.39 -8.81 -3.38
N LEU A 110 5.07 -9.10 -4.65
CA LEU A 110 5.87 -10.00 -5.48
C LEU A 110 7.26 -9.43 -5.75
N ALA A 111 7.35 -8.14 -6.10
CA ALA A 111 8.63 -7.46 -6.34
C ALA A 111 9.48 -7.40 -5.07
N THR A 112 8.88 -7.07 -3.92
CA THR A 112 9.57 -7.10 -2.63
C THR A 112 10.10 -8.50 -2.33
N TYR A 113 9.26 -9.53 -2.48
CA TYR A 113 9.67 -10.92 -2.27
C TYR A 113 10.88 -11.30 -3.15
N LEU A 114 10.83 -10.99 -4.44
CA LEU A 114 11.91 -11.26 -5.41
C LEU A 114 13.22 -10.54 -5.04
N ILE A 115 13.15 -9.26 -4.70
CA ILE A 115 14.33 -8.45 -4.34
C ILE A 115 15.05 -9.04 -3.13
N TRP A 116 14.29 -9.46 -2.10
CA TRP A 116 14.88 -9.92 -0.84
C TRP A 116 15.27 -11.40 -0.82
N HIS A 117 14.61 -12.26 -1.63
CA HIS A 117 14.79 -13.71 -1.54
C HIS A 117 15.46 -14.35 -2.77
N VAL A 118 15.49 -13.68 -3.93
CA VAL A 118 16.05 -14.24 -5.17
C VAL A 118 17.39 -13.62 -5.54
N VAL A 119 17.67 -12.39 -5.08
CA VAL A 119 18.85 -11.61 -5.48
C VAL A 119 20.00 -11.68 -4.46
N VAL A 120 19.84 -12.41 -3.34
CA VAL A 120 20.95 -12.67 -2.41
C VAL A 120 21.68 -13.94 -2.86
N PRO A 121 22.83 -13.85 -3.57
CA PRO A 121 23.64 -15.03 -3.80
C PRO A 121 24.07 -15.63 -2.45
N PRO A 122 24.15 -16.97 -2.32
CA PRO A 122 24.59 -17.61 -1.09
C PRO A 122 25.95 -17.01 -0.67
N PRO A 123 26.17 -16.79 0.63
CA PRO A 123 27.43 -16.23 1.11
C PRO A 123 28.61 -17.07 0.60
N ILE A 124 29.58 -16.39 -0.02
CA ILE A 124 30.78 -16.95 -0.68
C ILE A 124 31.60 -17.87 0.25
N THR A 125 31.29 -17.85 1.55
CA THR A 125 31.82 -18.74 2.59
C THR A 125 31.56 -20.23 2.29
N GLU A 126 30.51 -20.60 1.56
CA GLU A 126 30.26 -22.00 1.17
C GLU A 126 31.06 -22.43 -0.06
N VAL A 127 31.35 -21.49 -0.98
CA VAL A 127 32.14 -21.78 -2.20
C VAL A 127 33.62 -21.97 -1.86
N SER A 128 34.16 -21.25 -0.86
CA SER A 128 35.57 -21.40 -0.44
C SER A 128 35.84 -22.67 0.37
N ARG A 129 34.81 -23.37 0.89
CA ARG A 129 34.96 -24.71 1.49
C ARG A 129 35.01 -25.83 0.45
N ALA A 130 34.41 -25.65 -0.73
CA ALA A 130 34.41 -26.64 -1.80
C ALA A 130 35.72 -26.66 -2.63
N ILE A 131 36.57 -25.63 -2.49
CA ILE A 131 37.85 -25.49 -3.22
C ILE A 131 39.03 -25.66 -2.24
N ARG A 132 38.96 -26.62 -1.32
CA ARG A 132 40.15 -27.10 -0.62
C ARG A 132 40.55 -28.45 -1.23
N PRO A 133 41.68 -28.54 -1.96
CA PRO A 133 42.25 -29.81 -2.31
C PRO A 133 43.05 -30.31 -1.09
N PHE A 134 42.41 -31.11 -0.24
CA PHE A 134 43.08 -32.09 0.62
C PHE A 134 42.16 -33.27 0.84
#